data_AF-A0A7Z9N5A1-F1
#
_entry.id   AF-A0A7Z9N5A1-F1
#
_cell.length_a   1.000
_cell.length_b   1.000
_cell.length_c   1.000
_cell.angle_alpha   90.00
_cell.angle_beta   90.00
_cell.angle_gamma   90.00
#
_symmetry.space_group_name_H-M   'P 1'
#
loop_
_entity.id
_entity.type
_entity.pdbx_description
1 polymer ?
#
loop_
_entity_poly.entity_id
_entity_poly.type
_entity_poly.pdbx_seq_one_letter_code
_entity_poly.pdbx_strand_id
1 'polypeptide(L)'
;MSDHDTVSIQEHIRVYLTVFGALAVLTVTTVLASYLDISTSEAIFLALVIASVKGSLVAGYFMHLISEKATITWILMMTALFFFVLMFLPLMSITDQVNI
;
A
#
# COMPACT_ATOMS: atom_id res chain seq x y z
N MET A 1 -14.55 20.06 -33.13
CA MET A 1 -14.76 18.80 -32.39
C MET A 1 -13.46 18.02 -32.49
N SER A 2 -12.49 18.26 -31.58
CA SER A 2 -11.28 17.40 -31.40
C SER A 2 -10.21 17.87 -30.40
N ASP A 3 -10.24 19.10 -29.84
CA ASP A 3 -9.08 19.61 -29.06
C ASP A 3 -9.23 19.50 -27.51
N HIS A 4 -10.46 19.39 -26.99
CA HIS A 4 -10.69 19.43 -25.53
C HIS A 4 -10.50 18.07 -24.82
N ASP A 5 -10.51 16.96 -25.55
CA ASP A 5 -10.49 15.60 -24.96
C ASP A 5 -9.06 15.05 -24.74
N THR A 6 -8.04 15.63 -25.38
CA THR A 6 -6.65 15.13 -25.28
C THR A 6 -5.91 15.66 -24.06
N VAL A 7 -6.34 16.80 -23.51
CA VAL A 7 -5.69 17.46 -22.36
C VAL A 7 -6.06 16.74 -21.06
N SER A 8 -7.31 16.32 -20.90
CA SER A 8 -7.80 15.62 -19.70
C SER A 8 -7.23 14.20 -19.55
N ILE A 9 -7.06 13.47 -20.67
CA ILE A 9 -6.48 12.11 -20.66
C ILE A 9 -5.01 12.12 -20.26
N GLN A 10 -4.24 13.12 -20.69
CA GLN A 10 -2.81 13.19 -20.42
C GLN A 10 -2.49 13.42 -18.94
N GLU A 11 -3.37 14.10 -18.20
CA GLU A 11 -3.17 14.37 -16.77
C GLU A 11 -3.26 13.08 -15.95
N HIS A 12 -4.27 12.23 -16.22
CA HIS A 12 -4.41 10.92 -15.57
C HIS A 12 -3.23 9.99 -15.87
N ILE A 13 -2.73 9.99 -17.10
CA ILE A 13 -1.59 9.16 -17.52
C ILE A 13 -0.29 9.60 -16.82
N ARG A 14 -0.07 10.91 -16.69
CA ARG A 14 1.16 11.46 -16.07
C ARG A 14 1.22 11.14 -14.57
N VAL A 15 0.09 11.18 -13.87
CA VAL A 15 -0.01 10.73 -12.47
C VAL A 15 0.31 9.23 -12.35
N TYR A 16 -0.27 8.40 -13.22
CA TYR A 16 -0.05 6.95 -13.20
C TYR A 16 1.42 6.58 -13.45
N LEU A 17 2.08 7.23 -14.41
CA LEU A 17 3.49 7.03 -14.72
C LEU A 17 4.42 7.46 -13.57
N THR A 18 4.09 8.55 -12.87
CA THR A 18 4.88 9.02 -11.72
C THR A 18 4.83 8.02 -10.57
N VAL A 19 3.65 7.44 -10.32
CA VAL A 19 3.43 6.44 -9.26
C VAL A 19 4.06 5.11 -9.62
N PHE A 20 3.92 4.68 -10.87
CA PHE A 20 4.61 3.49 -11.38
C PHE A 20 6.13 3.63 -11.22
N GLY A 21 6.69 4.79 -11.53
CA GLY A 21 8.09 5.12 -11.26
C GLY A 21 8.44 5.03 -9.77
N ALA A 22 7.62 5.59 -8.88
CA ALA A 22 7.82 5.50 -7.43
C ALA A 22 7.79 4.04 -6.92
N LEU A 23 6.86 3.22 -7.42
CA LEU A 23 6.76 1.80 -7.08
C LEU A 23 7.96 0.99 -7.59
N ALA A 24 8.44 1.29 -8.79
CA ALA A 24 9.65 0.70 -9.34
C ALA A 24 10.86 1.02 -8.46
N VAL A 25 11.03 2.29 -8.07
CA VAL A 25 12.10 2.71 -7.16
C VAL A 25 11.99 2.01 -5.81
N LEU A 26 10.80 2.03 -5.18
CA LEU A 26 10.60 1.32 -3.90
C LEU A 26 10.91 -0.17 -4.02
N THR A 27 10.69 -0.79 -5.19
CA THR A 27 10.99 -2.20 -5.44
C THR A 27 12.46 -2.49 -5.56
N VAL A 28 13.18 -1.65 -6.30
CA VAL A 28 14.64 -1.72 -6.32
C VAL A 28 15.20 -1.52 -4.92
N THR A 29 14.68 -0.54 -4.15
CA THR A 29 15.08 -0.31 -2.77
C THR A 29 14.82 -1.53 -1.86
N THR A 30 13.70 -2.25 -2.04
CA THR A 30 13.44 -3.45 -1.22
C THR A 30 14.38 -4.59 -1.54
N VAL A 31 14.68 -4.79 -2.82
CA VAL A 31 15.63 -5.81 -3.27
C VAL A 31 17.03 -5.48 -2.77
N LEU A 32 17.46 -4.23 -2.89
CA LEU A 32 18.75 -3.77 -2.36
C LEU A 32 18.83 -3.90 -0.84
N ALA A 33 17.77 -3.50 -0.11
CA ALA A 33 17.70 -3.68 1.33
C ALA A 33 17.79 -5.16 1.74
N SER A 34 17.22 -6.08 0.94
CA SER A 34 17.34 -7.53 1.15
C SER A 34 18.74 -8.09 0.86
N TYR A 35 19.58 -7.37 0.10
CA TYR A 35 20.97 -7.74 -0.16
C TYR A 35 21.94 -7.19 0.89
N LEU A 36 21.55 -6.18 1.68
CA LEU A 36 22.31 -5.82 2.86
C LEU A 36 22.02 -6.85 3.96
N ASP A 37 23.03 -7.64 4.34
CA ASP A 37 23.01 -8.53 5.51
C ASP A 37 22.91 -7.69 6.79
N ILE A 38 21.72 -7.20 7.09
CA ILE A 38 21.39 -6.49 8.32
C ILE A 38 20.72 -7.48 9.28
N SER A 39 20.97 -7.29 10.58
CA SER A 39 20.32 -7.98 11.70
C SER A 39 18.84 -8.26 11.41
N THR A 40 18.40 -9.51 11.59
CA THR A 40 17.04 -9.99 11.25
C THR A 40 15.93 -9.06 11.75
N SER A 41 16.10 -8.47 12.93
CA SER A 41 15.17 -7.54 13.55
C SER A 41 14.97 -6.25 12.73
N GLU A 42 16.07 -5.65 12.27
CA GLU A 42 16.06 -4.40 11.50
C GLU A 42 15.57 -4.63 10.08
N ALA A 43 15.91 -5.79 9.49
CA ALA A 43 15.43 -6.21 8.18
C ALA A 43 13.89 -6.36 8.16
N ILE A 44 13.30 -6.96 9.19
CA ILE A 44 11.83 -7.10 9.31
C ILE A 44 11.17 -5.73 9.43
N PHE A 45 11.70 -4.83 10.27
CA PHE A 45 11.15 -3.49 10.43
C PHE A 45 11.20 -2.70 9.11
N LEU A 46 12.34 -2.73 8.41
CA LEU A 46 12.51 -2.06 7.12
C LEU A 46 11.59 -2.65 6.04
N ALA A 47 11.45 -3.97 6.00
CA ALA A 47 10.56 -4.66 5.08
C ALA A 47 9.09 -4.27 5.30
N LEU A 48 8.63 -4.18 6.55
CA LEU A 48 7.28 -3.75 6.89
C LEU A 48 7.02 -2.29 6.48
N VAL A 49 7.96 -1.38 6.75
CA VAL A 49 7.84 0.03 6.34
C VAL A 49 7.73 0.14 4.82
N ILE A 50 8.62 -0.52 4.07
CA ILE A 50 8.59 -0.46 2.60
C ILE A 50 7.30 -1.10 2.06
N ALA A 51 6.85 -2.21 2.64
CA ALA A 51 5.60 -2.85 2.27
C ALA A 51 4.39 -1.94 2.50
N SER A 52 4.32 -1.26 3.65
CA SER A 52 3.25 -0.29 3.96
C SER A 52 3.23 0.86 2.94
N VAL A 53 4.40 1.46 2.64
CA VAL A 53 4.47 2.59 1.70
C VAL A 53 4.08 2.15 0.28
N LYS A 54 4.56 0.99 -0.20
CA LYS A 54 4.15 0.44 -1.50
C LYS A 54 2.65 0.17 -1.54
N GLY A 55 2.11 -0.48 -0.51
CA GLY A 55 0.69 -0.80 -0.41
C GLY A 55 -0.19 0.44 -0.45
N SER A 56 0.19 1.50 0.29
CA SER A 56 -0.51 2.78 0.28
C SER A 56 -0.45 3.48 -1.08
N LEU A 57 0.69 3.44 -1.79
CA LEU A 57 0.80 4.00 -3.14
C LEU A 57 -0.07 3.23 -4.15
N VAL A 58 -0.08 1.89 -4.09
CA VAL A 58 -0.95 1.07 -4.94
C VAL A 58 -2.43 1.38 -4.65
N ALA A 59 -2.84 1.39 -3.38
CA ALA A 59 -4.22 1.67 -3.01
C ALA A 59 -4.68 3.08 -3.39
N GLY A 60 -3.84 4.10 -3.19
CA GLY A 60 -4.19 5.49 -3.47
C GLY A 60 -4.22 5.84 -4.96
N TYR A 61 -3.28 5.30 -5.75
CA TYR A 61 -3.05 5.74 -7.13
C TYR A 61 -3.43 4.71 -8.21
N PHE A 62 -3.14 3.42 -8.02
CA PHE A 62 -3.53 2.40 -9.01
C PHE A 62 -5.03 2.12 -8.98
N MET A 63 -5.66 2.32 -7.83
CA MET A 63 -7.08 2.06 -7.61
C MET A 63 -7.97 3.31 -7.75
N HIS A 64 -7.42 4.42 -8.30
CA HIS A 64 -8.13 5.68 -8.60
C HIS A 64 -8.88 6.33 -7.41
N LEU A 65 -8.52 5.99 -6.17
CA LEU A 65 -9.21 6.49 -4.97
C LEU A 65 -9.12 8.02 -4.81
N ILE A 66 -8.02 8.62 -5.25
CA ILE A 66 -7.76 10.06 -5.10
C ILE A 66 -8.56 10.92 -6.10
N SER A 67 -8.98 10.34 -7.23
CA SER A 67 -9.58 11.10 -8.34
C SER A 67 -11.05 10.80 -8.57
N GLU A 68 -11.61 9.69 -8.04
CA GLU A 68 -13.05 9.45 -8.19
C GLU A 68 -13.57 8.46 -7.13
N LYS A 69 -14.59 8.92 -6.37
CA LYS A 69 -15.53 8.15 -5.53
C LYS A 69 -15.03 7.73 -4.14
N ALA A 70 -15.17 8.66 -3.18
CA ALA A 70 -14.93 8.47 -1.73
C ALA A 70 -15.64 7.24 -1.11
N THR A 71 -16.71 6.75 -1.74
CA THR A 71 -17.43 5.53 -1.32
C THR A 71 -16.54 4.28 -1.33
N ILE A 72 -15.65 4.13 -2.31
CA ILE A 72 -14.74 2.96 -2.40
C ILE A 72 -13.64 3.05 -1.34
N THR A 73 -13.14 4.25 -1.03
CA THR A 73 -12.22 4.45 0.08
C THR A 73 -12.83 4.04 1.41
N TRP A 74 -14.12 4.37 1.60
CA TRP A 74 -14.83 4.04 2.82
C TRP A 74 -15.04 2.53 2.99
N ILE A 75 -15.42 1.81 1.92
CA ILE A 75 -15.57 0.35 1.97
C ILE A 75 -14.22 -0.34 2.25
N LEU A 76 -13.13 0.12 1.60
CA LEU A 76 -11.79 -0.43 1.82
C LEU A 76 -11.28 -0.18 3.24
N MET A 77 -11.53 1.02 3.80
CA MET A 77 -11.26 1.31 5.21
C MET A 77 -12.06 0.40 6.14
N MET A 78 -13.34 0.17 5.85
CA MET A 78 -14.18 -0.77 6.61
C MET A 78 -13.63 -2.19 6.55
N THR A 79 -13.22 -2.67 5.37
CA THR A 79 -12.61 -4.00 5.19
C THR A 79 -11.27 -4.10 5.93
N ALA A 80 -10.44 -3.06 5.89
CA ALA A 80 -9.18 -3.01 6.63
C ALA A 80 -9.41 -3.06 8.14
N LEU A 81 -10.40 -2.32 8.66
CA LEU A 81 -10.77 -2.37 10.06
C LEU A 81 -11.23 -3.77 10.46
N PHE A 82 -12.12 -4.39 9.67
CA PHE A 82 -12.56 -5.76 9.91
C PHE A 82 -11.39 -6.76 9.87
N PHE A 83 -10.48 -6.61 8.91
CA PHE A 83 -9.27 -7.44 8.81
C PHE A 83 -8.42 -7.34 10.07
N PHE A 84 -8.14 -6.12 10.56
CA PHE A 84 -7.41 -5.94 11.81
C PHE A 84 -8.15 -6.55 13.00
N VAL A 85 -9.46 -6.32 13.14
CA VAL A 85 -10.25 -6.91 14.23
C VAL A 85 -10.19 -8.44 14.20
N LEU A 86 -10.37 -9.05 13.02
CA LEU A 86 -10.32 -10.50 12.84
C LEU A 86 -8.91 -11.08 12.97
N MET A 87 -7.85 -10.29 12.76
CA MET A 87 -6.46 -10.70 13.00
C MET A 87 -6.08 -10.58 14.48
N PHE A 88 -6.52 -9.51 15.17
CA PHE A 88 -6.23 -9.26 16.58
C PHE A 88 -7.04 -10.16 17.54
N LEU A 89 -8.27 -10.52 17.21
CA LEU A 89 -9.09 -11.44 18.01
C LEU A 89 -8.41 -12.79 18.29
N PRO A 90 -7.93 -13.55 17.28
CA PRO A 90 -7.23 -14.81 17.51
C PRO A 90 -5.87 -14.60 18.16
N LEU A 91 -5.15 -13.49 17.87
CA LEU A 91 -3.91 -13.18 18.58
C LEU A 91 -4.15 -12.98 20.08
N MET A 92 -5.19 -12.23 20.47
CA MET A 92 -5.58 -12.07 21.86
C MET A 92 -6.08 -13.40 22.46
N SER A 93 -6.88 -14.18 21.73
CA SER A 93 -7.36 -15.48 22.19
C SER A 93 -6.23 -16.48 22.42
N ILE A 94 -5.19 -16.51 21.57
CA ILE A 94 -4.03 -17.38 21.73
C ILE A 94 -3.16 -16.89 22.88
N THR A 95 -3.02 -15.57 23.06
CA THR A 95 -2.29 -14.99 24.20
C THR A 95 -2.98 -15.32 25.53
N ASP A 96 -4.32 -15.30 25.56
CA ASP A 96 -5.13 -15.72 26.71
C ASP A 96 -5.03 -17.23 26.97
N GLN A 97 -4.98 -18.05 25.91
CA GLN A 97 -4.84 -19.51 26.01
C GLN A 97 -3.42 -19.99 26.37
N VAL A 98 -2.39 -19.18 26.09
CA VAL A 98 -0.98 -19.43 26.46
C VAL A 98 -0.64 -18.85 27.84
N ASN A 99 -1.51 -18.00 28.40
CA ASN A 99 -1.37 -17.53 29.77
C ASN A 99 -1.86 -18.61 30.75
N ILE A 100 -0.89 -19.29 31.36
CA ILE A 100 -1.02 -20.07 32.61
C ILE A 100 -1.51 -19.17 33.74
#